data_AF-A0A1Y1WNJ1-F1
#
_entry.id   AF-A0A1Y1WNJ1-F1
#
_cell.length_a   1.000
_cell.length_b   1.000
_cell.length_c   1.000
_cell.angle_alpha   90.00
_cell.angle_beta   90.00
_cell.angle_gamma   90.00
#
_symmetry.space_group_name_H-M   'P 1'
#
loop_
_entity.id
_entity.type
_entity.pdbx_description
1 polymer ?
#
loop_
_entity_poly.entity_id
_entity_poly.type
_entity_poly.pdbx_seq_one_letter_code
_entity_poly.pdbx_strand_id
1 'polypeptide(L)'
;MPSANESATSTGPWGTIASSDVSRRTFNPIRDVLTRPVQPLSTPKSTKEMLSLSIGDPTVFGNFKTHPVVVEAVEEAARSYKFNGYPPSVGIHATREAVANKYTCPEAPLTAEVKYLAKHSFIWLI
;
A
#
# COMPACT_ATOMS: atom_id res chain seq x y z
N MET A 1 16.37 -16.03 27.27
CA MET A 1 15.19 -16.60 27.95
C MET A 1 13.99 -15.75 27.58
N PRO A 2 13.07 -16.18 26.70
CA PRO A 2 11.87 -15.38 26.44
C PRO A 2 10.89 -15.62 27.59
N SER A 3 10.54 -14.53 28.28
CA SER A 3 9.58 -14.53 29.38
C SER A 3 8.19 -14.88 28.87
N ALA A 4 7.47 -15.68 29.66
CA ALA A 4 6.16 -16.21 29.37
C ALA A 4 5.13 -15.10 29.11
N ASN A 5 4.31 -15.31 28.09
CA ASN A 5 3.18 -14.46 27.72
C ASN A 5 2.07 -14.64 28.77
N GLU A 6 1.85 -13.63 29.60
CA GLU A 6 0.76 -13.61 30.58
C GLU A 6 -0.59 -13.62 29.84
N SER A 7 -1.36 -14.69 30.06
CA SER A 7 -2.72 -14.85 29.54
C SER A 7 -3.67 -13.88 30.26
N ALA A 8 -4.04 -12.80 29.59
CA ALA A 8 -5.12 -11.92 30.03
C ALA A 8 -6.45 -12.69 30.02
N THR A 9 -6.94 -13.04 31.21
CA THR A 9 -8.28 -13.60 31.44
C THR A 9 -9.31 -12.47 31.41
N SER A 10 -10.03 -12.33 30.29
CA SER A 10 -11.14 -11.36 30.20
C SER A 10 -12.41 -11.95 30.82
N THR A 11 -12.87 -11.38 31.93
CA THR A 11 -14.12 -11.74 32.63
C THR A 11 -15.35 -11.04 32.04
N GLY A 12 -15.46 -11.00 30.71
CA GLY A 12 -16.63 -10.49 30.00
C GLY A 12 -17.51 -11.63 29.45
N PRO A 13 -18.77 -11.35 29.05
CA PRO A 13 -19.65 -12.35 28.42
C PRO A 13 -19.11 -12.88 27.08
N TRP A 14 -18.12 -12.19 26.51
CA TRP A 14 -17.29 -12.68 25.43
C TRP A 14 -15.95 -13.12 26.05
N GLY A 15 -15.66 -14.41 26.02
CA GLY A 15 -14.35 -14.92 26.44
C GLY A 15 -13.21 -14.32 25.60
N THR A 16 -11.96 -14.47 26.04
CA THR A 16 -10.79 -13.96 25.30
C THR A 16 -10.77 -14.56 23.89
N ILE A 17 -11.07 -13.74 22.87
CA ILE A 17 -10.98 -14.16 21.46
C ILE A 17 -9.54 -13.96 21.00
N ALA A 18 -8.80 -15.06 20.83
CA ALA A 18 -7.44 -15.02 20.32
C ALA A 18 -7.42 -14.56 18.85
N SER A 19 -6.41 -13.76 18.49
CA SER A 19 -6.18 -13.38 17.10
C SER A 19 -5.71 -14.56 16.25
N SER A 20 -6.06 -14.55 14.97
CA SER A 20 -5.65 -15.60 14.03
C SER A 20 -4.13 -15.61 13.84
N ASP A 21 -3.57 -16.78 13.52
CA ASP A 21 -2.13 -16.90 13.24
C ASP A 21 -1.68 -16.06 12.05
N VAL A 22 -2.55 -15.84 11.05
CA VAL A 22 -2.27 -14.98 9.90
C VAL A 22 -2.09 -13.53 10.35
N SER A 23 -2.96 -13.03 11.24
CA SER A 23 -2.85 -11.68 11.79
C SER A 23 -1.57 -11.53 12.61
N ARG A 24 -1.28 -12.49 13.49
CA ARG A 24 -0.08 -12.49 14.34
C ARG A 24 1.23 -12.52 13.56
N ARG A 25 1.24 -13.10 12.35
CA ARG A 25 2.40 -13.20 11.46
C ARG A 25 2.48 -12.06 10.44
N THR A 26 1.48 -11.19 10.37
CA THR A 26 1.49 -10.03 9.46
C THR A 26 2.37 -8.93 10.07
N PHE A 27 3.64 -8.93 9.71
CA PHE A 27 4.63 -7.96 10.18
C PHE A 27 5.42 -7.40 8.99
N ASN A 28 5.61 -6.08 8.94
CA ASN A 28 6.41 -5.39 7.93
C ASN A 28 7.72 -4.90 8.56
N PRO A 29 8.86 -5.60 8.36
CA PRO A 29 10.13 -5.25 8.97
C PRO A 29 10.65 -3.86 8.57
N ILE A 30 10.38 -3.43 7.33
CA ILE A 30 10.82 -2.11 6.84
C ILE A 30 10.06 -1.01 7.57
N ARG A 31 8.75 -1.15 7.73
CA ARG A 31 7.94 -0.18 8.48
C ARG A 31 8.44 -0.07 9.91
N ASP A 32 8.72 -1.19 10.57
CA ASP A 32 9.24 -1.20 11.94
C ASP A 32 10.59 -0.48 12.07
N VAL A 33 11.50 -0.60 11.10
CA VAL A 33 12.77 0.16 11.11
C VAL A 33 12.55 1.65 10.84
N LEU A 34 11.67 2.00 9.88
CA LEU A 34 11.45 3.39 9.46
C LEU A 34 10.59 4.20 10.44
N THR A 35 9.64 3.57 11.14
CA THR A 35 8.76 4.24 12.11
C THR A 35 9.28 4.19 13.54
N ARG A 36 10.32 3.40 13.80
CA ARG A 36 11.06 3.52 15.05
C ARG A 36 11.49 4.98 15.18
N PRO A 37 11.26 5.63 16.34
CA PRO A 37 11.76 6.97 16.56
C PRO A 37 13.24 6.96 16.22
N VAL A 38 13.60 7.67 15.15
CA VAL A 38 15.00 7.82 14.76
C VAL A 38 15.63 8.45 16.00
N GLN A 39 16.49 7.68 16.69
CA GLN A 39 17.29 8.28 17.75
C GLN A 39 17.92 9.51 17.12
N PRO A 40 17.79 10.71 17.73
CA PRO A 40 18.32 11.91 17.12
C PRO A 40 19.78 11.66 16.74
N LEU A 41 20.06 11.64 15.43
CA LEU A 41 21.43 11.67 14.90
C LEU A 41 22.15 12.96 15.31
N SER A 42 21.40 13.92 15.88
CA SER A 42 21.84 14.98 16.79
C SER A 42 22.51 14.40 18.04
N THR A 43 23.64 13.75 17.83
CA THR A 43 24.72 13.74 18.81
C THR A 43 25.16 15.18 19.04
N PRO A 44 25.78 15.52 20.19
CA PRO A 44 26.34 16.86 20.43
C PRO A 44 27.32 17.36 19.36
N LYS A 45 27.69 16.51 18.40
CA LYS A 45 28.63 16.76 17.30
C LYS A 45 27.98 17.17 15.97
N SER A 46 26.66 17.04 15.80
CA SER A 46 25.97 17.37 14.55
C SER A 46 24.74 18.25 14.77
N THR A 47 24.80 19.47 14.26
CA THR A 47 23.71 20.46 14.24
C THR A 47 22.98 20.52 12.89
N LYS A 48 23.33 19.64 11.94
CA LYS A 48 22.77 19.64 10.59
C LYS A 48 21.37 19.04 10.57
N GLU A 49 20.53 19.57 9.69
CA GLU A 49 19.19 19.03 9.43
C GLU A 49 19.28 17.58 8.94
N MET A 50 18.33 16.76 9.37
CA MET A 50 18.24 15.36 9.00
C MET A 50 17.73 15.23 7.56
N LEU A 51 18.57 14.68 6.68
CA LEU A 51 18.18 14.32 5.32
C LEU A 51 17.71 12.86 5.30
N SER A 52 16.43 12.64 5.04
CA SER A 52 15.86 11.30 5.01
C SER A 52 16.09 10.64 3.64
N LEU A 53 17.03 9.70 3.57
CA LEU A 53 17.34 8.92 2.36
C LEU A 53 16.62 7.56 2.32
N SER A 54 15.91 7.21 3.40
CA SER A 54 15.27 5.91 3.56
C SER A 54 13.79 5.90 3.16
N ILE A 55 13.29 7.02 2.62
CA ILE A 55 11.89 7.18 2.18
C ILE A 55 11.77 6.68 0.74
N GLY A 56 10.93 5.66 0.54
CA GLY A 56 10.62 5.12 -0.80
C GLY A 56 9.47 5.83 -1.52
N ASP A 57 8.81 6.80 -0.88
CA ASP A 57 7.75 7.59 -1.49
C ASP A 57 8.33 8.81 -2.23
N PRO A 58 8.25 8.86 -3.57
CA PRO A 58 8.82 9.94 -4.37
C PRO A 58 8.10 11.27 -4.17
N THR A 59 6.90 11.28 -3.57
CA THR A 59 6.07 12.48 -3.44
C THR A 59 6.37 13.32 -2.20
N VAL A 60 7.10 12.77 -1.23
CA VAL A 60 7.31 13.39 0.10
C VAL A 60 7.96 14.78 0.02
N PHE A 61 8.88 14.99 -0.94
CA PHE A 61 9.57 16.26 -1.08
C PHE A 61 8.85 17.25 -2.02
N GLY A 62 7.71 16.86 -2.61
CA GLY A 62 6.90 17.71 -3.50
C GLY A 62 7.54 18.06 -4.85
N ASN A 63 8.77 17.61 -5.10
CA ASN A 63 9.50 17.77 -6.35
C ASN A 63 9.03 16.81 -7.44
N PHE A 64 8.49 15.64 -7.08
CA PHE A 64 7.92 14.69 -8.01
C PHE A 64 6.40 14.83 -8.09
N LYS A 65 5.92 15.62 -9.06
CA LYS A 65 4.48 15.83 -9.29
C LYS A 65 3.96 14.90 -10.38
N THR A 66 2.76 14.39 -10.17
CA THR A 66 2.00 13.66 -11.18
C THR A 66 1.75 14.55 -12.40
N HIS A 67 1.83 13.96 -13.59
CA HIS A 67 1.61 14.69 -14.85
C HIS A 67 0.18 15.27 -14.93
N PRO A 68 -0.04 16.50 -15.42
CA PRO A 68 -1.37 17.15 -15.46
C PRO A 68 -2.46 16.31 -16.11
N VAL A 69 -2.16 15.66 -17.24
CA VAL A 69 -3.10 14.76 -17.95
C VAL A 69 -3.69 13.67 -17.05
N VAL A 70 -2.91 13.16 -16.09
CA VAL A 70 -3.39 12.12 -15.16
C VAL A 70 -4.37 12.74 -14.15
N VAL A 71 -4.08 13.96 -13.68
CA VAL A 71 -4.96 14.69 -12.76
C VAL A 71 -6.29 15.00 -13.45
N GLU A 72 -6.23 15.55 -14.67
CA GLU A 72 -7.41 15.87 -15.49
C GLU A 72 -8.27 14.63 -15.76
N ALA A 73 -7.65 13.49 -16.13
CA ALA A 73 -8.39 12.25 -16.38
C ALA A 73 -9.11 11.72 -15.12
N VAL A 74 -8.50 11.85 -13.93
CA VAL A 74 -9.14 11.47 -12.66
C VAL A 74 -10.29 12.42 -12.32
N GLU A 75 -10.11 13.72 -12.53
CA GLU A 75 -11.17 14.72 -12.32
C GLU A 75 -12.36 14.47 -13.25
N GLU A 76 -12.12 14.21 -14.53
CA GLU A 76 -13.17 13.90 -15.50
C GLU A 76 -13.92 12.61 -15.10
N ALA A 77 -13.18 11.54 -14.76
CA ALA A 77 -13.77 10.29 -14.32
C ALA A 77 -14.67 10.49 -13.09
N ALA A 78 -14.20 11.24 -12.09
CA ALA A 78 -14.97 11.55 -10.89
C ALA A 78 -16.22 12.39 -11.19
N ARG A 79 -16.09 13.44 -12.02
CA ARG A 79 -17.21 14.31 -12.40
C ARG A 79 -18.22 13.62 -13.31
N SER A 80 -17.82 12.57 -14.02
CA SER A 80 -18.71 11.81 -14.90
C SER A 80 -19.76 10.99 -14.14
N TYR A 81 -19.48 10.64 -12.87
CA TYR A 81 -20.27 9.69 -12.05
C TYR A 81 -20.45 8.29 -12.68
N LYS A 82 -19.77 7.96 -13.79
CA LYS A 82 -19.93 6.70 -14.52
C LYS A 82 -19.18 5.52 -13.88
N PHE A 83 -18.22 5.80 -13.00
CA PHE A 83 -17.28 4.82 -12.46
C PHE A 83 -17.38 4.64 -10.93
N ASN A 84 -18.52 5.01 -10.33
CA ASN A 84 -18.71 4.99 -8.88
C ASN A 84 -19.26 3.65 -8.35
N GLY A 85 -19.64 2.74 -9.24
CA GLY A 85 -20.12 1.41 -8.89
C GLY A 85 -19.00 0.42 -8.61
N TYR A 86 -19.37 -0.79 -8.16
CA TYR A 86 -18.42 -1.87 -7.97
C TYR A 86 -17.89 -2.37 -9.32
N PRO A 87 -16.57 -2.32 -9.57
CA PRO A 87 -16.00 -2.93 -10.76
C PRO A 87 -16.01 -4.46 -10.62
N PRO A 88 -15.92 -5.21 -11.74
CA PRO A 88 -15.67 -6.64 -11.70
C PRO A 88 -14.41 -6.95 -10.87
N SER A 89 -14.38 -8.08 -10.16
CA SER A 89 -13.24 -8.50 -9.32
C SER A 89 -11.92 -8.63 -10.09
N VAL A 90 -12.01 -8.90 -11.40
CA VAL A 90 -10.88 -8.97 -12.33
C VAL A 90 -10.43 -7.59 -12.86
N GLY A 91 -11.21 -6.54 -12.60
CA GLY A 91 -11.00 -5.18 -13.09
C GLY A 91 -11.82 -4.83 -14.34
N ILE A 92 -11.98 -3.53 -14.59
CA ILE A 92 -12.74 -2.97 -15.72
C ILE A 92 -12.09 -3.40 -17.04
N HIS A 93 -12.90 -3.88 -17.98
CA HIS A 93 -12.41 -4.41 -19.26
C HIS A 93 -11.61 -3.38 -20.08
N ALA A 94 -12.16 -2.17 -20.27
CA ALA A 94 -11.49 -1.10 -21.00
C ALA A 94 -10.12 -0.73 -20.39
N THR A 95 -10.00 -0.79 -19.06
CA THR A 95 -8.72 -0.56 -18.37
C THR A 95 -7.73 -1.70 -18.63
N ARG A 96 -8.18 -2.96 -18.59
CA ARG A 96 -7.32 -4.12 -18.92
C ARG A 96 -6.81 -4.08 -20.36
N GLU A 97 -7.68 -3.72 -21.29
CA GLU A 97 -7.32 -3.55 -22.70
C GLU A 97 -6.30 -2.43 -22.90
N ALA A 98 -6.51 -1.25 -22.29
CA ALA A 98 -5.56 -0.14 -22.37
C ALA A 98 -4.16 -0.51 -21.82
N VAL A 99 -4.11 -1.26 -20.72
CA VAL A 99 -2.85 -1.76 -20.15
C VAL A 99 -2.21 -2.79 -21.08
N ALA A 100 -2.96 -3.77 -21.58
CA ALA A 100 -2.45 -4.77 -22.52
C ALA A 100 -1.87 -4.11 -23.77
N ASN A 101 -2.59 -3.16 -24.38
CA ASN A 101 -2.14 -2.42 -25.56
C ASN A 101 -0.87 -1.60 -25.30
N LYS A 102 -0.66 -1.11 -24.07
CA LYS A 102 0.54 -0.32 -23.71
C LYS A 102 1.79 -1.18 -23.56
N TYR A 103 1.65 -2.41 -23.05
CA TYR A 103 2.77 -3.27 -22.68
C TYR A 103 2.96 -4.49 -23.61
N THR A 104 2.08 -4.68 -24.60
CA THR A 104 2.25 -5.73 -25.60
C THR A 104 3.49 -5.48 -26.45
N CYS A 105 4.28 -6.53 -26.72
CA CYS A 105 5.40 -6.50 -27.65
C CYS A 105 5.41 -7.77 -28.52
N PRO A 106 6.10 -7.78 -29.66
CA PRO A 106 6.11 -8.95 -30.56
C PRO A 106 6.54 -10.26 -29.89
N GLU A 107 7.42 -10.20 -28.90
CA GLU A 107 7.95 -11.34 -28.16
C GLU A 107 7.00 -11.82 -27.04
N ALA A 108 6.11 -10.94 -26.56
CA ALA A 108 5.18 -11.22 -25.47
C ALA A 108 3.84 -10.50 -25.74
N PRO A 109 2.98 -11.06 -26.62
CA PRO A 109 1.70 -10.45 -26.92
C PRO A 109 0.78 -10.47 -25.70
N LEU A 110 0.27 -9.30 -25.31
CA LEU A 110 -0.71 -9.16 -24.23
C LEU A 110 -2.09 -8.87 -24.80
N THR A 111 -3.11 -9.53 -24.25
CA THR A 111 -4.52 -9.30 -24.58
C THR A 111 -5.28 -8.81 -23.35
N ALA A 112 -6.51 -8.30 -23.54
CA ALA A 112 -7.37 -7.92 -22.42
C ALA A 112 -7.75 -9.10 -21.49
N GLU A 113 -7.42 -10.34 -21.86
CA GLU A 113 -7.60 -11.54 -21.03
C GLU A 113 -6.57 -11.67 -19.90
N VAL A 114 -5.59 -10.76 -19.80
CA VAL A 114 -4.71 -10.68 -18.63
C VAL A 114 -5.59 -10.57 -17.38
N LYS A 115 -5.49 -11.59 -16.52
CA LYS A 115 -6.61 -12.04 -15.67
C LYS A 115 -6.99 -11.08 -14.54
N TYR A 116 -6.12 -10.14 -14.16
CA TYR A 116 -6.35 -9.29 -13.00
C TYR A 116 -5.70 -7.92 -13.14
N LEU A 117 -6.49 -6.84 -13.01
CA LEU A 117 -5.97 -5.59 -12.47
C LEU A 117 -5.82 -5.76 -10.96
N ALA A 118 -4.62 -6.14 -10.55
CA ALA A 118 -4.36 -6.40 -9.15
C ALA A 118 -4.25 -5.09 -8.35
N LYS A 119 -5.10 -4.93 -7.34
CA LYS A 119 -4.56 -4.58 -6.02
C LYS A 119 -3.98 -5.88 -5.48
N HIS A 120 -2.70 -6.16 -5.73
CA HIS A 120 -2.08 -7.33 -5.11
C HIS A 120 -2.13 -7.09 -3.59
N SER A 121 -2.98 -7.84 -2.89
CA SER A 121 -3.35 -7.70 -1.47
C SER A 121 -2.16 -7.32 -0.58
N PHE A 122 -2.31 -6.37 0.35
CA PHE A 122 -2.78 -6.62 1.71
C PHE A 122 -3.35 -5.33 2.35
N ILE A 123 -4.30 -5.49 3.27
CA ILE A 123 -5.11 -4.49 4.00
C ILE A 123 -6.47 -4.22 3.36
N TRP A 124 -7.31 -5.25 3.41
CA TRP A 124 -8.69 -5.11 3.88
C TRP A 124 -8.76 -5.82 5.24
N LEU A 125 -8.34 -5.14 6.31
CA LEU A 125 -8.79 -5.44 7.67
C LEU A 125 -8.41 -4.31 8.64
N ILE A 126 -9.06 -3.16 8.50
CA ILE A 126 -9.58 -2.33 9.60
C ILE A 126 -10.60 -1.35 9.01
#